data_AF-A0A6P6Y600-F1
#
_entry.id   AF-A0A6P6Y600-F1
#
_cell.length_a   1.000
_cell.length_b   1.000
_cell.length_c   1.000
_cell.angle_alpha   90.00
_cell.angle_beta   90.00
_cell.angle_gamma   90.00
#
_symmetry.space_group_name_H-M   'P 1'
#
loop_
_entity.id
_entity.type
_entity.pdbx_description
1 polymer ?
#
loop_
_entity_poly.entity_id
_entity_poly.type
_entity_poly.pdbx_seq_one_letter_code
_entity_poly.pdbx_strand_id
1 'polypeptide(L)'
;MRNRALNGVPAALLHVTRKDANQLLYESLYSGAPRFNVIDVDPYGSIAPFSASAVQAVADGGLLCFTSTDMPVLGGNDPAVAFARYGGCTLKAPFLHEMSLRVLLFHVCSLAAQHRRHVEPLLSLSVDFYVRLFVRRQKIQCLLNALEQELPDVPFFYSLDH
;
A
#
# COMPACT_ATOMS: atom_id res chain seq x y z
N MET A 1 -2.91 26.28 6.86
CA MET A 1 -2.76 27.50 6.04
C MET A 1 -1.41 28.20 6.25
N ARG A 2 -0.86 28.28 7.47
CA ARG A 2 0.43 28.96 7.74
C ARG A 2 1.61 28.44 6.90
N ASN A 3 1.83 27.13 6.86
CA ASN A 3 2.95 26.54 6.09
C ASN A 3 2.80 26.76 4.57
N ARG A 4 1.56 26.78 4.04
CA ARG A 4 1.29 27.10 2.63
C ARG A 4 1.79 28.51 2.29
N ALA A 5 1.44 29.49 3.13
CA ALA A 5 1.80 30.88 2.92
C ALA A 5 3.32 31.10 2.99
N LEU A 6 3.99 30.42 3.92
CA LEU A 6 5.46 30.49 4.05
C LEU A 6 6.19 29.95 2.82
N ASN A 7 5.60 29.01 2.09
CA ASN A 7 6.19 28.40 0.89
C ASN A 7 5.65 28.99 -0.43
N GLY A 8 4.83 30.04 -0.39
CA GLY A 8 4.29 30.69 -1.60
C GLY A 8 3.37 29.82 -2.47
N VAL A 9 2.80 28.74 -1.93
CA VAL A 9 1.99 27.79 -2.72
C VAL A 9 0.59 28.38 -3.04
N PRO A 10 0.17 28.45 -4.32
CA PRO A 10 -1.14 28.95 -4.71
C PRO A 10 -2.29 28.20 -4.06
N ALA A 11 -3.35 28.92 -3.66
CA ALA A 11 -4.49 28.31 -2.96
C ALA A 11 -5.22 27.27 -3.82
N ALA A 12 -5.27 27.46 -5.15
CA ALA A 12 -5.92 26.54 -6.08
C ALA A 12 -5.22 25.17 -6.18
N LEU A 13 -3.95 25.07 -5.77
CA LEU A 13 -3.15 23.83 -5.83
C LEU A 13 -3.12 23.08 -4.49
N LEU A 14 -3.68 23.65 -3.41
CA LEU A 14 -3.71 23.00 -2.10
C LEU A 14 -5.12 22.91 -1.55
N HIS A 15 -5.62 21.68 -1.45
CA HIS A 15 -6.81 21.37 -0.67
C HIS A 15 -6.40 20.82 0.71
N VAL A 16 -6.88 21.43 1.78
CA VAL A 16 -6.63 20.98 3.16
C VAL A 16 -7.94 20.49 3.77
N THR A 17 -7.90 19.34 4.42
CA THR A 17 -9.06 18.74 5.08
C THR A 17 -8.72 18.34 6.51
N ARG A 18 -9.75 18.30 7.36
CA ARG A 18 -9.70 17.78 8.75
C ARG A 18 -10.67 16.60 8.91
N LYS A 19 -10.82 15.81 7.85
CA LYS A 19 -11.59 14.57 7.86
C LYS A 19 -10.72 13.41 8.33
N ASP A 20 -11.36 12.34 8.77
CA ASP A 20 -10.70 11.05 8.89
C ASP A 20 -10.13 10.63 7.53
N ALA A 21 -8.94 10.01 7.53
CA ALA A 21 -8.24 9.65 6.30
C ALA A 21 -9.00 8.60 5.50
N ASN A 22 -9.57 7.59 6.15
CA ASN A 22 -10.37 6.57 5.46
C ASN A 22 -11.64 7.19 4.89
N GLN A 23 -12.30 8.07 5.64
CA GLN A 23 -13.46 8.79 5.12
C GLN A 23 -13.13 9.57 3.85
N LEU A 24 -12.04 10.35 3.84
CA LEU A 24 -11.61 11.09 2.65
C LEU A 24 -11.33 10.17 1.46
N LEU A 25 -10.61 9.08 1.70
CA LEU A 25 -10.22 8.14 0.64
C LEU A 25 -11.44 7.40 0.06
N TYR A 26 -12.39 6.97 0.88
CA TYR A 26 -13.61 6.33 0.41
C TYR A 26 -14.56 7.31 -0.29
N GLU A 27 -14.73 8.53 0.22
CA GLU A 27 -15.52 9.57 -0.45
C GLU A 27 -14.98 9.87 -1.85
N SER A 28 -13.65 9.85 -2.01
CA SER A 28 -13.02 10.11 -3.32
C SER A 28 -13.48 9.12 -4.40
N LEU A 29 -13.81 7.87 -4.03
CA LEU A 29 -14.27 6.83 -4.95
C LEU A 29 -15.59 7.15 -5.64
N TYR A 30 -16.46 7.92 -4.96
CA TYR A 30 -17.83 8.22 -5.40
C TYR A 30 -18.06 9.69 -5.75
N SER A 31 -17.06 10.54 -5.53
CA SER A 31 -17.15 11.99 -5.74
C SER A 31 -17.30 12.41 -7.21
N GLY A 32 -17.09 11.50 -8.17
CA GLY A 32 -17.00 11.81 -9.60
C GLY A 32 -15.71 12.54 -10.00
N ALA A 33 -14.87 12.93 -9.03
CA ALA A 33 -13.57 13.53 -9.27
C ALA A 33 -12.54 12.48 -9.74
N PRO A 34 -11.47 12.90 -10.44
CA PRO A 34 -10.36 12.01 -10.75
C PRO A 34 -9.76 11.39 -9.48
N ARG A 35 -9.40 10.11 -9.57
CA ARG A 35 -8.70 9.40 -8.50
C ARG A 35 -7.29 9.95 -8.28
N PHE A 36 -6.76 9.73 -7.09
CA PHE A 36 -5.39 10.17 -6.74
C PHE A 36 -4.35 9.41 -7.57
N ASN A 37 -3.44 10.13 -8.24
CA ASN A 37 -2.32 9.51 -8.94
C ASN A 37 -1.24 9.01 -7.97
N VAL A 38 -1.10 9.68 -6.83
CA VAL A 38 -0.14 9.34 -5.77
C VAL A 38 -0.84 9.48 -4.43
N ILE A 39 -0.68 8.49 -3.55
CA ILE A 39 -1.13 8.54 -2.16
C ILE A 39 0.07 8.17 -1.27
N ASP A 40 0.37 9.01 -0.28
CA ASP A 40 1.38 8.74 0.75
C ASP A 40 0.70 8.59 2.11
N VAL A 41 0.83 7.39 2.68
CA VAL A 41 0.24 6.99 3.97
C VAL A 41 1.37 6.89 4.98
N ASP A 42 1.46 7.91 5.84
CA ASP A 42 2.47 8.04 6.89
C ASP A 42 1.84 8.21 8.29
N PRO A 43 1.26 7.15 8.86
CA PRO A 43 0.70 7.17 10.20
C PRO A 43 1.77 6.96 11.27
N TYR A 44 1.46 7.40 12.48
CA TYR A 44 2.18 6.92 13.67
C TYR A 44 1.87 5.45 13.91
N GLY A 45 2.85 4.58 13.69
CA GLY A 45 2.76 3.14 13.91
C GLY A 45 2.36 2.34 12.67
N SER A 46 1.17 1.77 12.69
CA SER A 46 0.72 0.77 11.70
C SER A 46 0.03 1.41 10.50
N ILE A 47 0.33 0.90 9.31
CA ILE A 47 -0.39 1.25 8.07
C ILE A 47 -1.74 0.53 7.92
N ALA A 48 -1.93 -0.58 8.64
CA ALA A 48 -3.07 -1.48 8.46
C ALA A 48 -4.44 -0.79 8.45
N PRO A 49 -4.73 0.23 9.30
CA PRO A 49 -6.02 0.91 9.29
C PRO A 49 -6.35 1.67 8.00
N PHE A 50 -5.33 2.01 7.19
CA PHE A 50 -5.45 2.90 6.04
C PHE A 50 -5.14 2.18 4.71
N SER A 51 -4.46 1.03 4.75
CA SER A 51 -4.04 0.30 3.55
C SER A 51 -5.21 -0.01 2.60
N ALA A 52 -6.33 -0.50 3.12
CA ALA A 52 -7.47 -0.93 2.30
C ALA A 52 -8.13 0.24 1.54
N SER A 53 -8.31 1.39 2.19
CA SER A 53 -8.92 2.57 1.57
C SER A 53 -7.96 3.21 0.57
N ALA A 54 -6.65 3.28 0.88
CA ALA A 54 -5.63 3.83 0.00
C ALA A 54 -5.49 3.01 -1.29
N VAL A 55 -5.45 1.67 -1.17
CA VAL A 55 -5.39 0.75 -2.33
C VAL A 55 -6.58 0.93 -3.27
N GLN A 56 -7.77 1.19 -2.73
CA GLN A 56 -8.95 1.44 -3.57
C GLN A 56 -8.94 2.84 -4.18
N ALA A 57 -8.53 3.86 -3.42
CA ALA A 57 -8.61 5.26 -3.81
C ALA A 57 -7.59 5.67 -4.89
N VAL A 58 -6.43 5.00 -4.96
CA VAL A 58 -5.41 5.33 -5.97
C VAL A 58 -5.86 4.95 -7.39
N ALA A 59 -5.47 5.75 -8.37
CA ALA A 59 -5.74 5.52 -9.79
C ALA A 59 -5.04 4.25 -10.33
N ASP A 60 -5.51 3.72 -11.46
CA ASP A 60 -4.83 2.61 -12.15
C ASP A 60 -3.46 3.13 -12.61
N GLY A 61 -2.39 2.38 -12.34
CA GLY A 61 -1.01 2.81 -12.60
C GLY A 61 -0.47 3.84 -11.59
N GLY A 62 -1.26 4.25 -10.60
CA GLY A 62 -0.84 5.21 -9.58
C GLY A 62 0.11 4.63 -8.53
N LEU A 63 0.78 5.53 -7.82
CA LEU A 63 1.79 5.23 -6.81
C LEU A 63 1.19 5.26 -5.40
N LEU A 64 1.47 4.22 -4.62
CA LEU A 64 1.21 4.15 -3.19
C LEU A 64 2.53 4.16 -2.43
N CYS A 65 2.65 5.07 -1.49
CA CYS A 65 3.74 5.11 -0.53
C CYS A 65 3.18 4.76 0.85
N PHE A 66 3.78 3.81 1.53
CA PHE A 66 3.40 3.42 2.89
C PHE A 66 4.60 3.56 3.81
N THR A 67 4.41 4.21 4.96
CA THR A 67 5.41 4.24 6.04
C THR A 67 4.82 3.61 7.28
N SER A 68 5.50 2.59 7.79
CA SER A 68 5.15 1.99 9.08
C SER A 68 6.30 2.14 10.05
N THR A 69 6.02 2.75 11.20
CA THR A 69 6.95 2.83 12.33
C THR A 69 6.65 1.74 13.36
N ASP A 70 5.86 0.72 13.01
CA ASP A 70 5.43 -0.39 13.88
C ASP A 70 6.50 -1.50 13.96
N MET A 71 7.78 -1.13 13.98
CA MET A 71 8.90 -2.08 14.05
C MET A 71 8.88 -2.97 15.29
N PRO A 72 8.35 -2.58 16.47
CA PRO A 72 8.22 -3.52 17.58
C PRO A 72 7.33 -4.72 17.23
N VAL A 73 6.19 -4.50 16.56
CA VAL A 73 5.26 -5.57 16.14
C VAL A 73 5.83 -6.33 14.94
N LEU A 74 6.25 -5.61 13.91
CA LEU A 74 6.91 -6.18 12.73
C LEU A 74 8.27 -6.81 13.04
N GLY A 75 8.79 -6.56 14.23
CA GLY A 75 10.06 -7.06 14.77
C GLY A 75 9.94 -8.40 15.50
N GLY A 76 8.73 -8.95 15.59
CA GLY A 76 8.46 -10.23 16.26
C GLY A 76 8.37 -10.12 17.79
N ASN A 77 8.14 -8.92 18.36
CA ASN A 77 7.86 -8.81 19.80
C ASN A 77 6.46 -9.32 20.14
N ASP A 78 5.48 -9.11 19.25
CA ASP A 78 4.12 -9.59 19.39
C ASP A 78 3.63 -10.24 18.08
N PRO A 79 3.90 -11.54 17.89
CA PRO A 79 3.49 -12.27 16.68
C PRO A 79 1.97 -12.33 16.47
N ALA A 80 1.18 -12.31 17.55
CA ALA A 80 -0.28 -12.37 17.46
C ALA A 80 -0.84 -11.06 16.90
N VAL A 81 -0.33 -9.92 17.38
CA VAL A 81 -0.69 -8.60 16.85
C VAL A 81 -0.19 -8.43 15.41
N ALA A 82 1.03 -8.89 15.11
CA ALA A 82 1.57 -8.85 13.74
C ALA A 82 0.67 -9.64 12.77
N PHE A 83 0.30 -10.86 13.13
CA PHE A 83 -0.58 -11.71 12.33
C PHE A 83 -1.97 -11.08 12.17
N ALA A 84 -2.56 -10.55 13.24
CA ALA A 84 -3.88 -9.91 13.18
C ALA A 84 -3.91 -8.66 12.27
N ARG A 85 -2.82 -7.88 12.24
CA ARG A 85 -2.74 -6.65 11.42
C ARG A 85 -2.34 -6.93 9.98
N TYR A 86 -1.36 -7.80 9.77
CA TYR A 86 -0.65 -7.93 8.50
C TYR A 86 -0.84 -9.30 7.83
N GLY A 87 -1.48 -10.27 8.49
CA GLY A 87 -1.66 -11.64 7.98
C GLY A 87 -0.39 -12.49 7.99
N GLY A 88 0.68 -11.99 8.60
CA GLY A 88 1.97 -12.67 8.72
C GLY A 88 2.72 -12.20 9.97
N CYS A 89 3.70 -12.99 10.39
CA CYS A 89 4.56 -12.67 11.53
C CYS A 89 6.03 -12.79 11.15
N THR A 90 6.88 -12.11 11.91
CA THR A 90 8.33 -12.16 11.75
C THR A 90 8.96 -12.88 12.92
N LEU A 91 10.17 -13.40 12.69
CA LEU A 91 11.00 -14.01 13.71
C LEU A 91 12.15 -13.07 14.03
N LYS A 92 12.57 -13.04 15.29
CA LYS A 92 13.78 -12.32 15.71
C LYS A 92 15.01 -13.00 15.13
N ALA A 93 15.48 -12.48 14.00
CA ALA A 93 16.60 -13.02 13.24
C ALA A 93 17.45 -11.88 12.64
N PRO A 94 18.69 -12.13 12.20
CA PRO A 94 19.53 -11.11 11.57
C PRO A 94 18.90 -10.45 10.33
N PHE A 95 17.99 -11.15 9.66
CA PHE A 95 17.25 -10.68 8.48
C PHE A 95 15.87 -10.10 8.81
N LEU A 96 15.63 -9.70 10.08
CA LEU A 96 14.35 -9.19 10.55
C LEU A 96 13.80 -8.05 9.70
N HIS A 97 14.64 -7.07 9.36
CA HIS A 97 14.25 -5.91 8.54
C HIS A 97 13.67 -6.33 7.18
N GLU A 98 14.27 -7.34 6.56
CA GLU A 98 13.84 -7.88 5.28
C GLU A 98 12.55 -8.71 5.42
N MET A 99 12.41 -9.49 6.51
CA MET A 99 11.14 -10.15 6.83
C MET A 99 10.01 -9.14 7.03
N SER A 100 10.24 -8.06 7.77
CA SER A 100 9.25 -7.01 8.02
C SER A 100 8.76 -6.38 6.72
N LEU A 101 9.67 -6.12 5.77
CA LEU A 101 9.33 -5.63 4.43
C LEU A 101 8.43 -6.63 3.69
N ARG A 102 8.77 -7.93 3.71
CA ARG A 102 7.99 -8.98 3.04
C ARG A 102 6.60 -9.14 3.65
N VAL A 103 6.48 -9.09 4.98
CA VAL A 103 5.18 -9.17 5.68
C VAL A 103 4.30 -7.98 5.33
N LEU A 104 4.84 -6.76 5.32
CA LEU A 104 4.06 -5.59 4.92
C LEU A 104 3.70 -5.61 3.43
N LEU A 105 4.62 -6.03 2.56
CA LEU A 105 4.33 -6.17 1.14
C LEU A 105 3.23 -7.21 0.90
N PHE A 106 3.31 -8.37 1.58
CA PHE A 106 2.27 -9.39 1.56
C PHE A 106 0.91 -8.80 1.97
N HIS A 107 0.85 -8.08 3.09
CA HIS A 107 -0.37 -7.42 3.56
C HIS A 107 -1.01 -6.53 2.48
N VAL A 108 -0.23 -5.65 1.83
CA VAL A 108 -0.74 -4.76 0.78
C VAL A 108 -1.14 -5.54 -0.47
N CYS A 109 -0.38 -6.56 -0.86
CA CYS A 109 -0.72 -7.47 -1.97
C CYS A 109 -2.04 -8.20 -1.73
N SER A 110 -2.25 -8.76 -0.53
CA SER A 110 -3.47 -9.46 -0.16
C SER A 110 -4.69 -8.54 -0.21
N LEU A 111 -4.57 -7.31 0.30
CA LEU A 111 -5.65 -6.32 0.23
C LEU A 111 -5.98 -5.93 -1.21
N ALA A 112 -4.97 -5.73 -2.06
CA ALA A 112 -5.20 -5.43 -3.48
C ALA A 112 -5.89 -6.60 -4.20
N ALA A 113 -5.48 -7.83 -3.92
CA ALA A 113 -6.04 -9.04 -4.52
C ALA A 113 -7.53 -9.20 -4.22
N GLN A 114 -7.97 -8.89 -3.00
CA GLN A 114 -9.40 -8.90 -2.60
C GLN A 114 -10.28 -8.00 -3.48
N HIS A 115 -9.69 -6.98 -4.11
CA HIS A 115 -10.38 -6.04 -5.00
C HIS A 115 -10.06 -6.25 -6.49
N ARG A 116 -9.61 -7.45 -6.89
CA ARG A 116 -9.21 -7.79 -8.27
C ARG A 116 -8.15 -6.81 -8.82
N ARG A 117 -7.20 -6.43 -7.98
CA ARG A 117 -6.04 -5.60 -8.31
C ARG A 117 -4.76 -6.30 -7.89
N HIS A 118 -3.66 -5.86 -8.47
CA HIS A 118 -2.32 -6.27 -8.10
C HIS A 118 -1.52 -5.01 -7.75
N VAL A 119 -0.55 -5.14 -6.86
CA VAL A 119 0.42 -4.09 -6.57
C VAL A 119 1.82 -4.60 -6.89
N GLU A 120 2.54 -3.80 -7.67
CA GLU A 120 3.91 -4.09 -8.07
C GLU A 120 4.85 -3.33 -7.13
N PRO A 121 5.75 -4.02 -6.40
CA PRO A 121 6.75 -3.34 -5.60
C PRO A 121 7.76 -2.61 -6.49
N LEU A 122 7.94 -1.31 -6.27
CA LEU A 122 8.94 -0.50 -6.98
C LEU A 122 10.20 -0.29 -6.14
N LEU A 123 10.01 -0.02 -4.84
CA LEU A 123 11.10 0.19 -3.88
C LEU A 123 10.62 -0.15 -2.47
N SER A 124 11.47 -0.83 -1.71
CA SER A 124 11.20 -1.25 -0.33
C SER A 124 12.42 -0.91 0.52
N LEU A 125 12.22 -0.14 1.59
CA LEU A 125 13.29 0.37 2.45
C LEU A 125 12.98 0.04 3.91
N SER A 126 13.95 -0.47 4.64
CA SER A 126 13.92 -0.49 6.10
C SER A 126 15.07 0.38 6.59
N VAL A 127 14.74 1.40 7.39
CA VAL A 127 15.71 2.37 7.92
C VAL A 127 15.46 2.48 9.41
N ASP A 128 16.34 1.84 10.19
CA ASP A 128 16.31 1.73 11.65
C ASP A 128 14.92 1.36 12.21
N PHE A 129 14.08 2.36 12.48
CA PHE A 129 12.81 2.23 13.19
C PHE A 129 11.57 2.31 12.29
N TYR A 130 11.73 2.49 10.98
CA TYR A 130 10.60 2.50 10.06
C TYR A 130 10.85 1.68 8.78
N VAL A 131 9.74 1.22 8.22
CA VAL A 131 9.66 0.55 6.93
C VAL A 131 8.91 1.46 5.96
N ARG A 132 9.44 1.63 4.75
CA ARG A 132 8.79 2.36 3.68
C ARG A 132 8.65 1.50 2.42
N LEU A 133 7.43 1.42 1.89
CA LEU A 133 7.10 0.71 0.67
C LEU A 133 6.60 1.69 -0.39
N PHE A 134 7.10 1.54 -1.61
CA PHE A 134 6.60 2.21 -2.80
C PHE A 134 6.07 1.14 -3.74
N VAL A 135 4.76 1.14 -3.98
CA VAL A 135 4.10 0.15 -4.81
C VAL A 135 3.22 0.81 -5.87
N ARG A 136 3.19 0.23 -7.07
CA ARG A 136 2.33 0.69 -8.17
C ARG A 136 1.09 -0.16 -8.23
N ARG A 137 -0.09 0.46 -8.19
CA ARG A 137 -1.35 -0.28 -8.35
C ARG A 137 -1.61 -0.57 -9.82
N GLN A 138 -1.91 -1.82 -10.15
CA GLN A 138 -2.26 -2.23 -11.51
C GLN A 138 -3.54 -3.08 -11.54
N LYS A 139 -4.09 -3.23 -12.74
CA LYS A 139 -5.15 -4.21 -13.00
C LYS A 139 -4.56 -5.60 -12.88
N ILE A 140 -5.35 -6.56 -12.40
CA ILE A 140 -4.90 -7.95 -12.27
C ILE A 140 -4.49 -8.57 -13.63
N GLN A 141 -5.11 -8.13 -14.73
CA GLN A 141 -4.74 -8.56 -16.09
C GLN A 141 -3.26 -8.29 -16.42
N CYS A 142 -2.69 -7.18 -15.94
CA CYS A 142 -1.28 -6.88 -16.17
C CYS A 142 -0.36 -7.95 -15.55
N LEU A 143 -0.74 -8.46 -14.37
CA LEU A 143 -0.01 -9.55 -13.71
C LEU A 143 -0.16 -10.85 -14.49
N LEU A 144 -1.39 -11.20 -14.91
CA LEU A 144 -1.62 -12.43 -15.68
C LEU A 144 -0.80 -12.45 -16.98
N ASN A 145 -0.82 -11.35 -17.73
CA ASN A 145 -0.04 -11.23 -18.96
C ASN A 145 1.47 -11.35 -18.69
N ALA A 146 1.97 -10.79 -17.59
CA ALA A 146 3.38 -10.91 -17.21
C ALA A 146 3.74 -12.35 -16.84
N LEU A 147 2.88 -13.03 -16.08
CA LEU A 147 3.09 -14.42 -15.71
C LEU A 147 3.06 -15.37 -16.90
N GLU A 148 2.17 -15.16 -17.88
CA GLU A 148 2.15 -15.92 -19.13
C GLU A 148 3.45 -15.76 -19.93
N GLN A 149 4.06 -14.57 -19.89
CA GLN A 149 5.35 -14.31 -20.54
C GLN A 149 6.53 -14.94 -19.79
N GLU A 150 6.51 -14.90 -18.46
CA GLU A 150 7.60 -15.44 -17.63
C GLU A 150 7.55 -16.96 -17.47
N LEU A 151 6.35 -17.55 -17.49
CA LEU A 151 6.12 -18.97 -17.25
C LEU A 151 5.26 -19.61 -18.36
N PRO A 152 5.74 -19.63 -19.62
CA PRO A 152 4.95 -20.09 -20.77
C PRO A 152 4.55 -21.57 -20.69
N ASP A 153 5.32 -22.38 -19.95
CA ASP A 153 5.09 -23.82 -19.81
C ASP A 153 4.19 -24.19 -18.61
N VAL A 154 3.78 -23.22 -17.81
CA VAL A 154 2.90 -23.44 -16.66
C VAL A 154 1.44 -23.25 -17.10
N PRO A 155 0.61 -24.32 -17.12
CA PRO A 155 -0.79 -24.19 -17.53
C PRO A 155 -1.56 -23.34 -16.50
N PHE A 156 -1.94 -22.12 -16.89
CA PHE A 156 -2.83 -21.28 -16.12
C PHE A 156 -4.29 -21.69 -16.38
N PHE A 157 -4.93 -22.34 -15.40
CA PHE A 157 -6.35 -22.68 -15.45
C PHE A 157 -7.22 -21.48 -15.09
N TYR A 158 -7.15 -20.38 -15.86
CA TYR A 158 -8.07 -19.26 -15.71
C TYR A 158 -8.87 -19.11 -17.01
N SER A 159 -10.08 -19.69 -17.05
CA SER A 159 -11.09 -19.27 -18.01
C SER A 159 -11.65 -17.93 -17.53
N LEU A 160 -11.30 -16.86 -18.24
CA LEU A 160 -11.92 -15.54 -18.09
C LEU A 160 -12.85 -15.26 -19.28
N ASP A 161 -13.52 -16.30 -19.77
CA ASP A 161 -14.66 -16.11 -20.66
C ASP A 161 -15.87 -15.76 -19.77
N HIS A 162 -16.24 -14.46 -19.77
CA HIS A 162 -17.59 -13.89 -19.78
C HIS A 162 -17.58 -12.40 -19.40
#